data_AF-A0A0N1E652-F1
#
_entry.id   AF-A0A0N1E652-F1
#
_cell.length_a   1.000
_cell.length_b   1.000
_cell.length_c   1.000
_cell.angle_alpha   90.00
_cell.angle_beta   90.00
_cell.angle_gamma   90.00
#
_symmetry.space_group_name_H-M   'P 1'
#
loop_
_entity.id
_entity.type
_entity.pdbx_description
1 polymer ?
#
loop_
_entity_poly.entity_id
_entity_poly.type
_entity_poly.pdbx_seq_one_letter_code
_entity_poly.pdbx_strand_id
1 'polypeptide(L)'
;MIDLVENLGLVIFLLTVTYIVFPILSLIVINMILNEKRKGLRTRILYNCSFIALFLIFQQNQIPCIPGYLVFIVENLITVVLLIYLGIKLFKIWKK
;
A
#
# COMPACT_ATOMS: atom_id res chain seq x y z
N MET A 1 -22.03 23.84 -4.53
CA MET A 1 -21.62 23.08 -5.74
C MET A 1 -20.10 22.90 -5.78
N ILE A 2 -19.33 23.94 -5.47
CA ILE A 2 -17.85 23.88 -5.27
C ILE A 2 -17.49 22.88 -4.16
N ASP A 3 -18.19 22.91 -3.01
CA ASP A 3 -17.95 21.98 -1.90
C ASP A 3 -18.19 20.49 -2.22
N LEU A 4 -19.07 20.19 -3.19
CA LEU A 4 -19.37 18.81 -3.58
C LEU A 4 -18.28 18.25 -4.48
N VAL A 5 -17.72 19.08 -5.38
CA VAL A 5 -16.67 18.70 -6.32
C VAL A 5 -15.32 18.55 -5.62
N GLU A 6 -14.97 19.45 -4.69
CA GLU A 6 -13.75 19.32 -3.88
C GLU A 6 -13.76 18.07 -2.99
N ASN A 7 -14.89 17.79 -2.34
CA ASN A 7 -15.04 16.57 -1.53
C ASN A 7 -14.96 15.30 -2.39
N LEU A 8 -15.56 15.30 -3.58
CA LEU A 8 -15.49 14.16 -4.50
C LEU A 8 -14.04 13.92 -4.97
N GLY A 9 -13.31 14.98 -5.29
CA GLY A 9 -11.89 14.89 -5.67
C GLY A 9 -11.02 14.27 -4.57
N LEU A 10 -11.25 14.68 -3.32
CA LEU A 10 -10.55 14.13 -2.16
C LEU A 10 -10.88 12.65 -1.92
N VAL A 11 -12.15 12.26 -2.08
CA VAL A 11 -12.57 10.85 -1.99
C VAL A 11 -11.90 10.00 -3.07
N ILE A 12 -11.92 10.45 -4.34
CA ILE A 12 -11.28 9.73 -5.45
C ILE A 12 -9.78 9.58 -5.23
N PHE A 13 -9.12 10.63 -4.72
CA PHE A 13 -7.70 10.57 -4.39
C PHE A 13 -7.42 9.54 -3.28
N LEU A 14 -8.16 9.60 -2.17
CA LEU A 14 -8.02 8.65 -1.07
C LEU A 14 -8.25 7.20 -1.51
N LEU A 15 -9.27 6.96 -2.35
CA LEU A 15 -9.54 5.65 -2.94
C LEU A 15 -8.37 5.19 -3.82
N THR A 16 -7.87 6.06 -4.69
CA THR A 16 -6.75 5.73 -5.59
C THR A 16 -5.51 5.32 -4.77
N VAL A 17 -5.18 6.05 -3.72
CA VAL A 17 -4.00 5.71 -2.89
C VAL A 17 -4.19 4.39 -2.16
N THR A 18 -5.35 4.20 -1.53
CA THR A 18 -5.69 3.02 -0.72
C THR A 18 -5.75 1.74 -1.58
N TYR A 19 -6.48 1.80 -2.70
CA TYR A 19 -6.79 0.60 -3.49
C TYR A 19 -5.72 0.26 -4.53
N ILE A 20 -4.91 1.23 -4.95
CA ILE A 20 -3.94 1.03 -6.04
C ILE A 20 -2.52 1.22 -5.53
N VAL A 21 -2.21 2.39 -4.98
CA VAL A 21 -0.83 2.78 -4.68
C VAL A 21 -0.27 1.98 -3.50
N PHE A 22 -1.04 1.86 -2.41
CA PHE A 22 -0.67 1.12 -1.20
C PHE A 22 -0.36 -0.36 -1.44
N PRO A 23 -1.21 -1.17 -2.11
CA PRO A 23 -0.91 -2.58 -2.32
C PRO A 23 0.30 -2.80 -3.23
N ILE A 24 0.48 -1.95 -4.26
CA ILE A 24 1.65 -2.03 -5.16
C ILE A 24 2.93 -1.73 -4.37
N LEU A 25 2.97 -0.64 -3.60
CA LEU A 25 4.14 -0.26 -2.80
C LEU A 25 4.47 -1.33 -1.75
N SER A 26 3.46 -1.86 -1.08
CA SER A 26 3.62 -2.93 -0.10
C SER A 26 4.25 -4.17 -0.72
N LEU A 27 3.79 -4.60 -1.91
CA LEU A 27 4.39 -5.70 -2.66
C LEU A 27 5.85 -5.43 -3.05
N ILE A 28 6.16 -4.21 -3.50
CA ILE A 28 7.54 -3.82 -3.83
C ILE A 28 8.42 -3.94 -2.58
N VAL A 29 7.99 -3.38 -1.44
CA VAL A 29 8.75 -3.40 -0.19
C VAL A 29 8.95 -4.83 0.32
N ILE A 30 7.91 -5.67 0.30
CA ILE A 30 8.02 -7.09 0.67
C ILE A 30 9.03 -7.80 -0.22
N ASN A 31 8.93 -7.63 -1.54
CA ASN A 31 9.87 -8.26 -2.48
C ASN A 31 11.31 -7.76 -2.28
N MET A 32 11.52 -6.47 -1.97
CA MET A 32 12.85 -5.93 -1.65
C MET A 32 13.42 -6.56 -0.37
N ILE A 33 12.62 -6.72 0.68
CA ILE A 33 13.06 -7.35 1.94
C ILE A 33 13.40 -8.84 1.70
N LEU A 34 12.57 -9.55 0.94
CA LEU A 34 12.81 -10.95 0.60
C LEU A 34 14.05 -11.12 -0.29
N ASN A 35 14.34 -10.14 -1.16
CA ASN A 35 15.54 -10.13 -1.98
C ASN A 35 16.81 -9.94 -1.15
N GLU A 36 16.81 -9.02 -0.18
CA GLU A 36 17.93 -8.84 0.76
C GLU A 36 18.21 -10.10 1.58
N LYS A 37 17.15 -10.81 2.01
CA LYS A 37 17.27 -12.08 2.74
C LYS A 37 17.61 -13.29 1.84
N ARG A 38 17.92 -13.08 0.55
CA ARG A 38 18.20 -14.11 -0.47
C ARG A 38 17.15 -15.23 -0.47
N LYS A 39 15.88 -14.89 -0.23
CA LYS A 39 14.80 -15.88 -0.24
C LYS A 39 14.53 -16.34 -1.67
N GLY A 40 14.43 -17.66 -1.84
CA GLY A 40 14.17 -18.30 -3.13
C GLY A 40 12.79 -17.98 -3.70
N LEU A 41 12.60 -18.29 -4.98
CA LEU A 41 11.41 -17.94 -5.76
C LEU A 41 10.10 -18.44 -5.12
N ARG A 42 10.08 -19.69 -4.63
CA ARG A 42 8.90 -20.28 -3.98
C ARG A 42 8.43 -19.49 -2.77
N THR A 43 9.36 -19.02 -1.93
CA THR A 43 9.02 -18.20 -0.77
C THR A 43 8.45 -16.86 -1.19
N ARG A 44 8.98 -16.23 -2.25
CA ARG A 44 8.44 -14.95 -2.76
C ARG A 44 7.01 -15.08 -3.27
N ILE A 45 6.73 -16.14 -4.04
CA ILE A 45 5.38 -16.43 -4.53
C ILE A 45 4.41 -16.62 -3.36
N LEU A 46 4.80 -17.41 -2.35
CA LEU A 46 3.96 -17.64 -1.17
C LEU A 46 3.63 -16.32 -0.45
N TYR A 47 4.63 -15.49 -0.16
CA TYR A 47 4.41 -14.20 0.52
C TYR A 47 3.57 -13.23 -0.32
N ASN A 48 3.79 -13.15 -1.63
CA ASN A 48 3.00 -12.28 -2.50
C ASN A 48 1.54 -12.75 -2.58
N CYS A 49 1.30 -14.06 -2.73
CA CYS A 49 -0.06 -14.61 -2.73
C CYS A 49 -0.75 -14.42 -1.38
N SER A 50 -0.06 -14.67 -0.26
CA SER A 50 -0.59 -14.43 1.08
C SER A 50 -0.92 -12.96 1.30
N PHE A 51 -0.07 -12.05 0.83
CA PHE A 51 -0.33 -10.61 0.91
C PHE A 51 -1.57 -10.22 0.11
N ILE A 52 -1.70 -10.67 -1.14
CA ILE A 52 -2.87 -10.39 -1.97
C ILE A 52 -4.15 -10.93 -1.33
N ALA A 53 -4.12 -12.16 -0.81
CA ALA A 53 -5.28 -12.76 -0.15
C ALA A 53 -5.69 -11.96 1.11
N LEU A 54 -4.74 -11.62 1.97
CA LEU A 54 -5.00 -10.80 3.16
C LEU A 54 -5.51 -9.40 2.80
N PHE A 55 -4.95 -8.79 1.76
CA PHE A 55 -5.39 -7.48 1.27
C PHE A 55 -6.84 -7.53 0.77
N LEU A 56 -7.19 -8.54 -0.04
CA LEU A 56 -8.57 -8.70 -0.53
C LEU A 56 -9.57 -8.95 0.60
N ILE A 57 -9.21 -9.79 1.58
CA ILE A 57 -10.05 -10.04 2.77
C ILE A 57 -10.22 -8.75 3.57
N PHE A 58 -9.15 -7.98 3.75
CA PHE A 58 -9.20 -6.70 4.44
C PHE A 58 -10.11 -5.70 3.71
N GLN A 59 -9.97 -5.58 2.39
CA GLN A 59 -10.82 -4.72 1.56
C GLN A 59 -12.29 -5.11 1.61
N GLN A 60 -12.60 -6.41 1.56
CA GLN A 60 -13.97 -6.90 1.65
C GLN A 60 -14.62 -6.59 3.02
N ASN A 61 -13.82 -6.63 4.09
CA ASN A 61 -14.29 -6.36 5.46
C ASN A 61 -14.35 -4.88 5.83
N GLN A 62 -13.77 -3.97 5.03
CA GLN A 62 -13.90 -2.52 5.24
C GLN A 62 -15.28 -1.98 4.85
N ILE A 63 -15.98 -2.66 3.93
CA ILE A 63 -17.24 -2.21 3.34
C ILE A 63 -18.38 -2.01 4.37
N PRO A 64 -18.46 -2.70 5.53
CA PRO A 64 -19.56 -2.49 6.48
C PRO A 64 -19.22 -1.99 7.90
N CYS A 65 -17.97 -1.91 8.36
CA CYS A 65 -17.69 -1.91 9.82
C CYS A 65 -17.16 -0.60 10.47
N ILE A 66 -16.67 0.40 9.72
CA ILE A 66 -15.97 1.58 10.29
C ILE A 66 -16.37 2.83 9.50
N PRO A 67 -16.50 4.03 10.11
CA PRO A 67 -16.64 5.27 9.35
C PRO A 67 -15.52 5.37 8.31
N GLY A 68 -15.89 5.24 7.02
CA GLY A 68 -14.99 4.81 5.94
C GLY A 68 -13.70 5.61 5.79
N TYR A 69 -13.70 6.87 6.23
CA TYR A 69 -12.54 7.75 6.12
C TYR A 69 -11.36 7.37 7.03
N LEU A 70 -11.58 6.78 8.21
CA LEU A 70 -10.48 6.49 9.15
C LEU A 70 -9.51 5.45 8.58
N VAL A 71 -10.03 4.44 7.91
CA VAL A 71 -9.21 3.38 7.32
C VAL A 71 -8.40 3.92 6.14
N PHE A 72 -9.02 4.72 5.27
CA PHE A 72 -8.32 5.39 4.17
C PHE A 72 -7.21 6.34 4.65
N ILE A 73 -7.42 7.05 5.77
CA ILE A 73 -6.40 7.92 6.36
C ILE A 73 -5.21 7.10 6.87
N VAL A 74 -5.47 6.00 7.58
CA VAL A 74 -4.41 5.12 8.10
C VAL A 74 -3.62 4.50 6.94
N GLU A 75 -4.28 4.00 5.90
CA GLU A 75 -3.60 3.43 4.73
C GLU A 75 -2.76 4.48 3.98
N ASN A 76 -3.25 5.71 3.86
CA ASN A 76 -2.46 6.81 3.30
C ASN A 76 -1.21 7.12 4.14
N LEU A 77 -1.32 7.17 5.47
CA LEU A 77 -0.17 7.37 6.36
C LEU A 77 0.86 6.26 6.19
N ILE A 78 0.44 4.99 6.14
CA ILE A 78 1.35 3.86 5.91
C ILE A 78 1.99 3.97 4.53
N THR A 79 1.24 4.39 3.50
CA THR A 79 1.76 4.60 2.15
C THR A 79 2.89 5.64 2.12
N VAL A 80 2.73 6.76 2.84
CA VAL A 80 3.78 7.77 2.98
C VAL A 80 5.03 7.18 3.63
N VAL A 81 4.88 6.38 4.69
CA VAL A 81 6.00 5.71 5.35
C VAL A 81 6.71 4.73 4.40
N LEU A 82 5.96 3.96 3.61
CA LEU A 82 6.52 3.04 2.61
C LEU A 82 7.28 3.79 1.51
N LEU A 83 6.79 4.94 1.05
CA LEU A 83 7.47 5.80 0.08
C LEU A 83 8.79 6.34 0.63
N ILE A 84 8.79 6.83 1.87
CA ILE A 84 10.02 7.31 2.55
C ILE A 84 11.04 6.18 2.64
N TYR A 85 10.60 4.98 3.06
CA TYR A 85 11.48 3.81 3.14
C TYR A 85 12.08 3.44 1.77
N LEU A 86 11.25 3.40 0.72
CA LEU A 86 11.69 3.15 -0.65
C LEU A 86 12.69 4.21 -1.12
N GLY A 87 12.42 5.49 -0.86
CA GLY A 87 13.32 6.60 -1.19
C GLY A 87 14.69 6.44 -0.54
N ILE A 88 14.75 6.16 0.77
CA ILE A 88 16.01 5.92 1.50
C ILE A 88 16.77 4.74 0.89
N LYS A 89 16.06 3.66 0.56
CA LYS A 89 16.67 2.43 0.04
C LYS A 89 17.19 2.60 -1.38
N LEU A 90 16.43 3.25 -2.26
CA LEU A 90 16.86 3.62 -3.61
C LEU A 90 18.07 4.55 -3.57
N PHE A 91 18.08 5.55 -2.70
CA PHE A 91 19.21 6.45 -2.53
C PHE A 91 20.48 5.72 -2.08
N LYS A 92 20.37 4.75 -1.17
CA LYS A 92 21.49 3.90 -0.75
C LYS A 92 22.03 3.03 -1.89
N ILE A 93 21.17 2.54 -2.77
CA ILE A 93 21.60 1.78 -3.97
C ILE A 93 22.31 2.71 -4.96
N TRP A 94 21.78 3.91 -5.18
CA TRP A 94 22.35 4.87 -6.14
C TRP A 94 23.71 5.44 -5.71
N LYS A 95 23.98 5.50 -4.42
CA LYS A 95 25.29 5.90 -3.87
C LYS A 95 26.36 4.80 -3.91
N LYS A 96 26.02 3.58 -4.33
CA LYS A 96 26.90 2.41 -4.32
C LYS A 96 27.39 2.10 -5.72
#